data_AF-A0A6G9FJQ2-F1
#
_entry.id   AF-A0A6G9FJQ2-F1
#
_cell.length_a   1.000
_cell.length_b   1.000
_cell.length_c   1.000
_cell.angle_alpha   90.00
_cell.angle_beta   90.00
_cell.angle_gamma   90.00
#
_symmetry.space_group_name_H-M   'P 1'
#
loop_
_entity.id
_entity.type
_entity.pdbx_description
1 polymer ?
#
loop_
_entity_poly.entity_id
_entity_poly.type
_entity_poly.pdbx_seq_one_letter_code
_entity_poly.pdbx_strand_id
1 'polypeptide(L)'
;MPDIRLLAERHRGKASGTGQPWPGLKGLHRAPHARQRARGKGTEVHKGIRRVLATVTGLVTGGLLTAVLPAQSAQAADGAYRCPSGYFCGFTGTSGDGEMFKTDKSMATLGTWDNRIRSVVNRASSYACAYSEPGYSLSAPDADFLQEEPNASAGEYGFTPFMDRRISSIKFVRTERECHMPAYPQWVTSPTATPAGFGDLDHDLFPDILARDTAGRLWRLPGDHSGRLVGSGWNSMNAMTRHGDLTGDKNEDLLARDKAGQLWLYPGTGHGGFATRRPVGGGWQVMRQIAATGDLTGDGRGDLLARDTAGRLWMYPGNGRAFGSRKLVGGGWQVMNALTGPGDLTGDARPDLLARDTAGKLWLYPGNGRGAFGTRKLVGGGWQIMDTFISVGSYNGGTLNDVLTITNEGYMGGSPGWLLGYRGTGGSTTFRAAESVNGNWYGLNGAW
;
A
#
# COMPACT_ATOMS: atom_id res chain seq x y z
N MET A 1 -1.12 36.91 -30.76
CA MET A 1 -0.28 37.18 -31.94
C MET A 1 1.11 37.57 -31.46
N PRO A 2 2.21 37.11 -32.09
CA PRO A 2 2.34 36.30 -33.30
C PRO A 2 2.53 34.80 -32.94
N ASP A 3 2.12 33.78 -33.71
CA ASP A 3 2.22 33.44 -35.14
C ASP A 3 3.60 32.92 -35.57
N ILE A 4 3.78 31.59 -35.59
CA ILE A 4 4.77 30.90 -36.43
C ILE A 4 4.12 29.63 -37.02
N ARG A 5 4.02 29.63 -38.35
CA ARG A 5 3.60 28.56 -39.23
C ARG A 5 4.74 27.58 -39.55
N LEU A 6 4.35 26.31 -39.73
CA LEU A 6 4.81 25.28 -40.68
C LEU A 6 6.31 24.93 -40.77
N LEU A 7 6.61 23.63 -40.65
CA LEU A 7 7.09 22.83 -41.79
C LEU A 7 6.84 21.33 -41.53
N ALA A 8 6.16 20.70 -42.48
CA ALA A 8 6.01 19.27 -42.60
C ALA A 8 7.04 18.77 -43.63
N GLU A 9 7.78 17.72 -43.30
CA GLU A 9 8.53 16.95 -44.29
C GLU A 9 8.24 15.46 -44.14
N ARG A 10 7.78 14.88 -45.25
CA ARG A 10 7.56 13.45 -45.46
C ARG A 10 8.91 12.76 -45.60
N HIS A 11 9.07 11.61 -44.96
CA HIS A 11 9.84 10.52 -45.56
C HIS A 11 9.09 9.19 -45.49
N ARG A 12 8.75 8.67 -46.66
CA ARG A 12 8.41 7.25 -46.88
C ARG A 12 9.71 6.44 -46.80
N GLY A 13 9.73 5.38 -46.02
CA GLY A 13 10.77 4.34 -46.03
C GLY A 13 10.13 3.00 -45.65
N LYS A 14 10.36 1.99 -46.50
CA LYS A 14 9.71 0.67 -46.52
C LYS A 14 10.05 -0.21 -45.31
N ALA A 15 9.13 -1.14 -45.03
CA ALA A 15 9.30 -2.26 -44.12
C ALA A 15 10.29 -3.32 -44.63
N SER A 16 11.07 -3.89 -43.71
CA SER A 16 11.48 -5.31 -43.73
C SER A 16 11.76 -5.77 -42.30
N GLY A 17 11.19 -6.91 -41.92
CA GLY A 17 11.30 -7.46 -40.57
C GLY A 17 12.60 -8.23 -40.35
N THR A 18 12.99 -8.34 -39.08
CA THR A 18 13.54 -9.54 -38.42
C THR A 18 13.57 -9.27 -36.92
N GLY A 19 13.12 -10.23 -36.12
CA GLY A 19 13.17 -10.15 -34.66
C GLY A 19 14.54 -10.56 -34.11
N GLN A 20 14.96 -9.93 -33.00
CA GLN A 20 15.85 -10.42 -31.93
C GLN A 20 16.17 -9.25 -30.95
N PRO A 21 16.68 -9.54 -29.73
CA PRO A 21 16.29 -8.86 -28.48
C PRO A 21 17.12 -7.60 -28.16
N TRP A 22 16.54 -6.78 -27.27
CA TRP A 22 17.06 -5.50 -26.77
C TRP A 22 18.44 -5.59 -26.09
N PRO A 23 19.42 -4.74 -26.49
CA PRO A 23 20.59 -4.43 -25.69
C PRO A 23 20.67 -2.94 -25.27
N GLY A 24 21.11 -2.71 -24.03
CA GLY A 24 22.06 -1.61 -23.74
C GLY A 24 21.52 -0.28 -23.20
N LEU A 25 21.43 -0.16 -21.88
CA LEU A 25 21.65 1.11 -21.17
C LEU A 25 23.16 1.39 -21.08
N LYS A 26 23.64 2.47 -21.72
CA LYS A 26 24.90 3.14 -21.35
C LYS A 26 24.81 4.65 -21.57
N GLY A 27 24.99 5.38 -20.46
CA GLY A 27 25.60 6.71 -20.40
C GLY A 27 24.67 7.91 -20.57
N LEU A 28 24.48 8.70 -19.50
CA LEU A 28 25.14 10.02 -19.35
C LEU A 28 24.80 10.67 -17.98
N HIS A 29 25.89 11.08 -17.33
CA HIS A 29 26.11 12.12 -16.31
C HIS A 29 25.26 12.32 -15.04
N ARG A 30 25.95 12.02 -13.93
CA ARG A 30 25.91 12.52 -12.55
C ARG A 30 25.31 13.93 -12.33
N ALA A 31 24.40 13.99 -11.35
CA ALA A 31 24.16 15.08 -10.41
C ALA A 31 23.96 14.45 -8.99
N PRO A 32 24.07 15.21 -7.88
CA PRO A 32 24.75 14.75 -6.66
C PRO A 32 23.94 13.80 -5.77
N HIS A 33 24.71 12.94 -5.10
CA HIS A 33 24.26 11.82 -4.27
C HIS A 33 23.71 12.26 -2.90
N ALA A 34 22.47 11.91 -2.59
CA ALA A 34 22.06 11.57 -1.23
C ALA A 34 22.39 10.08 -1.00
N ARG A 35 23.45 9.79 -0.23
CA ARG A 35 23.88 8.43 0.06
C ARG A 35 22.93 7.78 1.08
N GLN A 36 21.93 7.03 0.62
CA GLN A 36 21.43 5.90 1.40
C GLN A 36 22.40 4.72 1.21
N ARG A 37 23.20 4.42 2.23
CA ARG A 37 23.95 3.16 2.32
C ARG A 37 23.15 2.18 3.18
N ALA A 38 22.34 1.35 2.51
CA ALA A 38 22.04 0.03 3.03
C ALA A 38 23.25 -0.88 2.73
N ARG A 39 24.05 -1.19 3.74
CA ARG A 39 24.91 -2.38 3.77
C ARG A 39 24.77 -3.02 5.14
N GLY A 40 23.92 -4.05 5.19
CA GLY A 40 24.06 -5.08 6.21
C GLY A 40 25.38 -5.80 6.02
N LYS A 41 26.27 -5.66 6.99
CA LYS A 41 27.10 -6.77 7.48
C LYS A 41 26.91 -6.79 8.98
N GLY A 42 26.44 -7.93 9.47
CA GLY A 42 26.20 -8.15 10.89
C GLY A 42 27.45 -7.88 11.71
N THR A 43 27.28 -7.03 12.71
CA THR A 43 28.05 -7.08 13.94
C THR A 43 27.01 -7.14 15.04
N GLU A 44 26.83 -8.35 15.60
CA GLU A 44 26.17 -8.52 16.88
C GLU A 44 26.79 -7.53 17.88
N VAL A 45 25.96 -6.71 18.51
CA VAL A 45 26.33 -5.98 19.71
C VAL A 45 25.46 -6.53 20.84
N HIS A 46 26.14 -6.96 21.89
CA HIS A 46 25.67 -7.88 22.93
C HIS A 46 24.28 -7.59 23.52
N LYS A 47 23.34 -8.52 23.31
CA LYS A 47 22.22 -8.73 24.23
C LYS A 47 22.72 -9.47 25.47
N GLY A 48 23.01 -8.75 26.55
CA GLY A 48 23.25 -9.35 27.85
C GLY A 48 21.94 -9.84 28.47
N ILE A 49 21.60 -11.12 28.30
CA ILE A 49 20.53 -11.78 29.06
C ILE A 49 21.16 -12.93 29.86
N ARG A 50 21.20 -12.82 31.19
CA ARG A 50 21.40 -13.98 32.07
C ARG A 50 20.03 -14.62 32.33
N ARG A 51 19.81 -15.82 31.79
CA ARG A 51 18.69 -16.70 32.17
C ARG A 51 19.13 -17.54 33.37
N VAL A 52 18.47 -17.38 34.51
CA VAL A 52 18.48 -18.38 35.59
C VAL A 52 17.24 -19.24 35.39
N LEU A 53 17.43 -20.51 35.02
CA LEU A 53 16.40 -21.53 35.03
C LEU A 53 16.35 -22.13 36.44
N ALA A 54 15.25 -21.97 37.16
CA ALA A 54 14.96 -22.76 38.36
C ALA A 54 13.83 -23.74 38.02
N THR A 55 14.19 -24.99 37.79
CA THR A 55 13.27 -26.13 37.77
C THR A 55 12.97 -26.52 39.21
N VAL A 56 11.71 -26.46 39.63
CA VAL A 56 11.25 -27.08 40.88
C VAL A 56 10.16 -28.08 40.54
N THR A 57 10.52 -29.35 40.61
CA THR A 57 9.59 -30.49 40.68
C THR A 57 9.24 -30.69 42.15
N GLY A 58 7.96 -30.71 42.50
CA GLY A 58 7.54 -31.01 43.88
C GLY A 58 6.03 -30.97 44.05
N LEU A 59 5.41 -32.16 44.00
CA LEU A 59 4.03 -32.42 44.39
C LEU A 59 3.96 -32.49 45.93
N VAL A 60 3.16 -31.66 46.60
CA VAL A 60 2.68 -31.95 47.97
C VAL A 60 1.24 -31.43 48.14
N THR A 61 0.40 -32.34 48.59
CA THR A 61 -1.00 -32.19 49.02
C THR A 61 -1.16 -31.40 50.31
N GLY A 62 -2.20 -30.56 50.39
CA GLY A 62 -2.98 -30.30 51.61
C GLY A 62 -2.36 -29.41 52.69
N GLY A 63 -2.75 -28.13 52.70
CA GLY A 63 -2.57 -27.23 53.83
C GLY A 63 -2.83 -25.77 53.43
N LEU A 64 -3.91 -25.17 53.93
CA LEU A 64 -4.19 -23.73 53.81
C LEU A 64 -3.12 -22.96 54.60
N LEU A 65 -2.00 -22.67 53.96
CA LEU A 65 -1.03 -21.67 54.37
C LEU A 65 -1.30 -20.42 53.54
N THR A 66 -1.80 -19.36 54.18
CA THR A 66 -1.77 -18.01 53.62
C THR A 66 -0.30 -17.60 53.48
N ALA A 67 0.31 -17.93 52.35
CA ALA A 67 1.60 -17.41 51.97
C ALA A 67 1.44 -15.90 51.74
N VAL A 68 1.79 -15.12 52.76
CA VAL A 68 2.09 -13.70 52.57
C VAL A 68 3.35 -13.68 51.71
N LEU A 69 3.18 -13.58 50.39
CA LEU A 69 4.30 -13.26 49.51
C LEU A 69 4.91 -11.96 50.05
N PRO A 70 6.22 -11.88 50.29
CA PRO A 70 6.83 -10.60 50.60
C PRO A 70 6.47 -9.66 49.45
N ALA A 71 5.82 -8.55 49.76
CA ALA A 71 5.61 -7.48 48.79
C ALA A 71 7.00 -7.20 48.19
N GLN A 72 7.17 -7.49 46.90
CA GLN A 72 8.37 -7.08 46.20
C GLN A 72 8.47 -5.57 46.42
N SER A 73 9.52 -5.13 47.10
CA SER A 73 9.83 -3.71 47.19
C SER A 73 9.87 -3.20 45.75
N ALA A 74 8.95 -2.30 45.40
CA ALA A 74 9.01 -1.61 44.12
C ALA A 74 10.38 -0.94 44.05
N GLN A 75 11.32 -1.52 43.29
CA GLN A 75 12.59 -0.88 43.02
C GLN A 75 12.26 0.49 42.44
N ALA A 76 12.79 1.55 43.06
CA ALA A 76 12.68 2.88 42.50
C ALA A 76 13.18 2.81 41.05
N ALA A 77 12.31 3.13 40.09
CA ALA A 77 12.69 3.04 38.69
C ALA A 77 13.90 3.95 38.45
N ASP A 78 14.95 3.40 37.85
CA ASP A 78 16.16 4.14 37.50
C ASP A 78 16.34 4.15 35.97
N GLY A 79 17.05 5.16 35.46
CA GLY A 79 17.33 5.32 34.04
C GLY A 79 16.06 5.27 33.18
N ALA A 80 16.12 4.49 32.10
CA ALA A 80 15.03 4.33 31.12
C ALA A 80 13.76 3.69 31.70
N TYR A 81 13.86 2.94 32.81
CA TYR A 81 12.68 2.38 33.49
C TYR A 81 11.76 3.45 34.06
N ARG A 82 12.26 4.68 34.24
CA ARG A 82 11.45 5.83 34.66
C ARG A 82 10.48 6.29 33.59
N CYS A 83 10.64 5.87 32.33
CA CYS A 83 9.70 6.22 31.27
C CYS A 83 8.38 5.45 31.46
N PRO A 84 7.24 6.12 31.71
CA PRO A 84 5.97 5.44 31.92
C PRO A 84 5.36 4.95 30.59
N SER A 85 4.50 3.94 30.67
CA SER A 85 3.69 3.51 29.52
C SER A 85 2.83 4.67 28.99
N GLY A 86 2.70 4.79 27.67
CA GLY A 86 1.93 5.86 27.03
C GLY A 86 2.73 7.13 26.70
N TYR A 87 4.01 7.20 27.07
CA TYR A 87 4.83 8.40 26.90
C TYR A 87 6.05 8.16 25.99
N PHE A 88 6.46 9.22 25.30
CA PHE A 88 7.83 9.39 24.82
C PHE A 88 8.65 10.05 25.92
N CYS A 89 9.87 9.57 26.13
CA CYS A 89 10.81 10.15 27.08
C CYS A 89 12.14 10.46 26.41
N GLY A 90 12.72 11.60 26.75
CA GLY A 90 14.05 12.00 26.35
C GLY A 90 14.95 12.16 27.57
N PHE A 91 16.22 11.82 27.45
CA PHE A 91 17.18 11.80 28.54
C PHE A 91 18.42 12.61 28.19
N THR A 92 18.98 13.31 29.18
CA THR A 92 20.22 14.09 29.00
C THR A 92 21.48 13.23 28.98
N GLY A 93 21.39 11.96 29.40
CA GLY A 93 22.44 10.95 29.26
C GLY A 93 22.25 10.10 28.01
N THR A 94 23.28 9.35 27.62
CA THR A 94 23.28 8.50 26.42
C THR A 94 22.75 7.10 26.68
N SER A 95 22.38 6.76 27.91
CA SER A 95 21.98 5.41 28.31
C SER A 95 20.66 5.41 29.07
N GLY A 96 19.74 6.30 28.68
CA GLY A 96 18.45 6.49 29.35
C GLY A 96 18.57 7.12 30.75
N ASP A 97 19.70 7.75 31.05
CA ASP A 97 20.09 8.26 32.37
C ASP A 97 20.10 9.80 32.43
N GLY A 98 20.28 10.36 33.63
CA GLY A 98 20.27 11.81 33.86
C GLY A 98 18.87 12.40 34.04
N GLU A 99 18.69 13.68 33.68
CA GLU A 99 17.38 14.33 33.71
C GLU A 99 16.47 13.71 32.64
N MET A 100 15.17 13.63 32.94
CA MET A 100 14.18 13.04 32.05
C MET A 100 13.13 14.07 31.64
N PHE A 101 12.96 14.19 30.34
CA PHE A 101 11.81 14.79 29.68
C PHE A 101 10.78 13.72 29.37
N LYS A 102 9.49 14.05 29.41
CA LYS A 102 8.44 13.17 28.92
C LYS A 102 7.30 13.95 28.27
N THR A 103 6.67 13.37 27.26
CA THR A 103 5.47 13.90 26.60
C THR A 103 4.61 12.77 26.03
N ASP A 104 3.31 12.98 26.01
CA ASP A 104 2.30 12.17 25.32
C ASP A 104 1.64 12.97 24.17
N LYS A 105 2.16 14.17 23.88
CA LYS A 105 1.66 15.09 22.85
C LYS A 105 2.78 15.51 21.91
N SER A 106 2.40 15.78 20.67
CA SER A 106 3.31 16.37 19.69
C SER A 106 3.70 17.77 20.16
N MET A 107 5.00 18.07 20.09
CA MET A 107 5.61 19.32 20.54
C MET A 107 6.43 19.93 19.41
N ALA A 108 5.91 21.03 18.84
CA ALA A 108 6.56 21.74 17.73
C ALA A 108 7.85 22.44 18.16
N THR A 109 8.04 22.68 19.45
CA THR A 109 9.29 23.15 20.05
C THR A 109 9.48 22.46 21.39
N LEU A 110 10.74 22.31 21.84
CA LEU A 110 11.05 21.71 23.14
C LEU A 110 11.36 22.73 24.24
N GLY A 111 11.37 24.03 23.92
CA GLY A 111 11.61 25.08 24.91
C GLY A 111 12.96 24.90 25.61
N THR A 112 12.95 24.78 26.94
CA THR A 112 14.18 24.58 27.73
C THR A 112 14.85 23.21 27.53
N TRP A 113 14.20 22.30 26.81
CA TRP A 113 14.72 20.97 26.45
C TRP A 113 15.30 20.89 25.04
N ASP A 114 15.22 21.97 24.28
CA ASP A 114 15.80 22.08 22.94
C ASP A 114 17.28 21.68 22.96
N ASN A 115 17.68 20.76 22.06
CA ASN A 115 19.05 20.28 21.93
C ASN A 115 19.66 19.66 23.21
N ARG A 116 18.84 19.22 24.19
CA ARG A 116 19.31 18.56 25.43
C ARG A 116 19.14 17.06 25.44
N ILE A 117 18.23 16.52 24.62
CA ILE A 117 17.96 15.09 24.55
C ILE A 117 19.11 14.38 23.82
N ARG A 118 19.61 13.30 24.42
CA ARG A 118 20.68 12.46 23.87
C ARG A 118 20.19 11.05 23.60
N SER A 119 19.47 10.46 24.54
CA SER A 119 18.80 9.16 24.37
C SER A 119 17.29 9.27 24.56
N VAL A 120 16.55 8.35 23.95
CA VAL A 120 15.09 8.39 23.86
C VAL A 120 14.46 7.03 24.16
N VAL A 121 13.18 7.06 24.53
CA VAL A 121 12.34 5.86 24.71
C VAL A 121 10.93 6.20 24.26
N ASN A 122 10.33 5.42 23.36
CA ASN A 122 8.92 5.57 23.00
C ASN A 122 8.06 4.44 23.55
N ARG A 123 7.41 4.67 24.68
CA ARG A 123 6.41 3.76 25.24
C ARG A 123 4.98 4.16 24.89
N ALA A 124 4.79 5.14 24.00
CA ALA A 124 3.47 5.49 23.49
C ALA A 124 2.97 4.42 22.51
N SER A 125 1.65 4.38 22.29
CA SER A 125 1.03 3.45 21.34
C SER A 125 1.13 3.90 19.88
N SER A 126 1.83 4.99 19.61
CA SER A 126 2.03 5.61 18.30
C SER A 126 3.52 5.76 18.03
N TYR A 127 3.90 5.83 16.76
CA TYR A 127 5.24 6.22 16.36
C TYR A 127 5.56 7.61 16.92
N ALA A 128 6.80 7.81 17.34
CA ALA A 128 7.31 9.12 17.73
C ALA A 128 8.46 9.51 16.79
N CYS A 129 8.32 10.64 16.12
CA CYS A 129 9.33 11.21 15.24
C CYS A 129 9.97 12.40 15.97
N ALA A 130 11.25 12.31 16.31
CA ALA A 130 12.00 13.38 16.96
C ALA A 130 12.89 14.08 15.90
N TYR A 131 12.65 15.36 15.65
CA TYR A 131 13.29 16.11 14.56
C TYR A 131 14.41 16.99 15.08
N SER A 132 15.43 17.19 14.24
CA SER A 132 16.52 18.11 14.57
C SER A 132 16.07 19.57 14.57
N GLU A 133 15.02 19.87 13.81
CA GLU A 133 14.49 21.22 13.65
C GLU A 133 13.19 21.41 14.43
N PRO A 134 12.87 22.65 14.85
CA PRO A 134 11.54 23.03 15.29
C PRO A 134 10.48 22.79 14.20
N GLY A 135 9.22 22.68 14.61
CA GLY A 135 8.07 22.59 13.72
C GLY A 135 7.98 21.31 12.88
N TYR A 136 8.69 20.25 13.28
CA TYR A 136 8.77 18.98 12.54
C TYR A 136 9.38 19.16 11.13
N SER A 137 10.23 20.17 10.95
CA SER A 137 10.75 20.54 9.64
C SER A 137 11.89 19.64 9.20
N LEU A 138 11.91 19.35 7.89
CA LEU A 138 13.02 18.70 7.19
C LEU A 138 13.54 19.57 6.03
N SER A 139 13.28 20.89 6.07
CA SER A 139 13.62 21.80 4.98
C SER A 139 15.08 22.28 5.01
N ALA A 140 15.75 22.24 6.16
CA ALA A 140 17.15 22.64 6.26
C ALA A 140 18.07 21.55 5.68
N PRO A 141 19.22 21.89 5.09
CA PRO A 141 20.11 20.92 4.43
C PRO A 141 20.59 19.77 5.32
N ASP A 142 20.81 20.07 6.61
CA ASP A 142 21.26 19.09 7.61
C ASP A 142 20.11 18.65 8.54
N ALA A 143 18.87 18.98 8.21
CA ALA A 143 17.71 18.56 8.99
C ALA A 143 17.58 17.02 8.93
N ASP A 144 17.33 16.42 10.08
CA ASP A 144 17.17 14.98 10.18
C ASP A 144 16.11 14.64 11.24
N PHE A 145 15.70 13.37 11.29
CA PHE A 145 14.78 12.88 12.31
C PHE A 145 15.16 11.49 12.79
N LEU A 146 14.79 11.20 14.03
CA LEU A 146 14.80 9.87 14.63
C LEU A 146 13.37 9.37 14.72
N GLN A 147 13.12 8.19 14.17
CA GLN A 147 11.86 7.47 14.33
C GLN A 147 12.00 6.46 15.46
N GLU A 148 11.03 6.46 16.35
CA GLU A 148 10.90 5.47 17.41
C GLU A 148 9.59 4.68 17.24
N GLU A 149 9.71 3.36 17.16
CA GLU A 149 8.59 2.42 17.10
C GLU A 149 7.69 2.54 18.35
N PRO A 150 6.39 2.24 18.25
CA PRO A 150 5.49 2.29 19.39
C PRO A 150 5.74 1.15 20.39
N ASN A 151 5.31 1.37 21.64
CA ASN A 151 5.23 0.36 22.70
C ASN A 151 6.57 -0.29 23.07
N ALA A 152 7.67 0.47 23.13
CA ALA A 152 8.96 -0.03 23.61
C ALA A 152 8.85 -0.71 24.98
N SER A 153 9.71 -1.69 25.23
CA SER A 153 9.74 -2.41 26.52
C SER A 153 10.29 -1.54 27.65
N ALA A 154 10.01 -1.89 28.90
CA ALA A 154 10.47 -1.08 30.02
C ALA A 154 11.99 -1.23 30.15
N GLY A 155 12.71 -0.12 30.26
CA GLY A 155 14.18 -0.10 30.30
C GLY A 155 14.86 -0.16 28.93
N GLU A 156 14.12 -0.30 27.83
CA GLU A 156 14.65 -0.12 26.48
C GLU A 156 14.96 1.36 26.23
N TYR A 157 16.04 1.66 25.50
CA TYR A 157 16.39 3.02 25.08
C TYR A 157 17.18 3.02 23.78
N GLY A 158 17.03 4.11 23.02
CA GLY A 158 17.79 4.40 21.81
C GLY A 158 18.76 5.55 22.03
N PHE A 159 20.01 5.40 21.57
CA PHE A 159 20.97 6.50 21.41
C PHE A 159 21.47 6.50 19.98
N THR A 160 21.36 7.65 19.33
CA THR A 160 21.67 7.80 17.92
C THR A 160 22.63 8.97 17.74
N PRO A 161 23.93 8.73 17.43
CA PRO A 161 24.95 9.78 17.43
C PRO A 161 24.67 11.00 16.55
N PHE A 162 24.00 10.82 15.39
CA PHE A 162 23.67 11.94 14.51
C PHE A 162 22.56 12.86 15.04
N MET A 163 21.87 12.43 16.11
CA MET A 163 20.82 13.19 16.81
C MET A 163 21.25 13.63 18.22
N ASP A 164 22.49 13.32 18.64
CA ASP A 164 22.98 13.69 19.98
C ASP A 164 22.94 15.21 20.14
N ARG A 165 22.11 15.70 21.08
CA ARG A 165 21.90 17.14 21.33
C ARG A 165 21.42 17.91 20.11
N ARG A 166 20.61 17.27 19.25
CA ARG A 166 20.01 17.92 18.07
C ARG A 166 18.50 17.99 18.09
N ILE A 167 17.82 17.20 18.94
CA ILE A 167 16.36 17.11 18.91
C ILE A 167 15.74 18.43 19.37
N SER A 168 14.85 18.99 18.54
CA SER A 168 14.20 20.29 18.74
C SER A 168 12.67 20.24 18.63
N SER A 169 12.09 19.17 18.08
CA SER A 169 10.65 18.93 18.09
C SER A 169 10.30 17.43 18.06
N ILE A 170 9.10 17.06 18.50
CA ILE A 170 8.64 15.66 18.56
C ILE A 170 7.21 15.54 18.05
N LYS A 171 6.94 14.67 17.07
CA LYS A 171 5.61 14.44 16.49
C LYS A 171 5.19 12.99 16.72
N PHE A 172 4.00 12.79 17.26
CA PHE A 172 3.38 11.46 17.26
C PHE A 172 2.56 11.23 15.99
N VAL A 173 2.73 10.06 15.39
CA VAL A 173 2.08 9.69 14.13
C VAL A 173 1.58 8.25 14.13
N ARG A 174 0.66 7.91 13.22
CA ARG A 174 0.04 6.57 13.19
C ARG A 174 0.84 5.56 12.37
N THR A 175 1.58 6.03 11.38
CA THR A 175 2.48 5.21 10.58
C THR A 175 3.86 5.86 10.48
N GLU A 176 4.92 5.06 10.39
CA GLU A 176 6.30 5.52 10.19
C GLU A 176 6.43 6.55 9.07
N ARG A 177 5.73 6.31 7.96
CA ARG A 177 5.69 7.18 6.79
C ARG A 177 5.37 8.65 7.12
N GLU A 178 4.52 8.89 8.11
CA GLU A 178 4.09 10.23 8.52
C GLU A 178 5.18 11.07 9.20
N CYS A 179 6.35 10.47 9.48
CA CYS A 179 7.52 11.18 9.96
C CYS A 179 8.12 12.11 8.90
N HIS A 180 8.11 11.73 7.62
CA HIS A 180 8.77 12.51 6.55
C HIS A 180 7.87 12.83 5.35
N MET A 181 6.66 12.28 5.28
CA MET A 181 5.72 12.55 4.19
C MET A 181 4.25 12.37 4.63
N PRO A 182 3.25 12.68 3.79
CA PRO A 182 1.85 12.44 4.14
C PRO A 182 1.54 10.96 4.37
N ALA A 183 0.46 10.70 5.11
CA ALA A 183 -0.09 9.36 5.39
C ALA A 183 -0.47 8.54 4.15
N TYR A 184 -0.64 9.22 3.02
CA TYR A 184 -1.07 8.67 1.75
C TYR A 184 0.03 8.84 0.69
N PRO A 185 0.06 8.00 -0.35
CA PRO A 185 1.00 8.15 -1.45
C PRO A 185 0.60 9.25 -2.41
N GLN A 186 1.59 9.82 -3.10
CA GLN A 186 1.33 10.87 -4.08
C GLN A 186 0.86 10.25 -5.39
N TRP A 187 -0.22 10.79 -5.90
CA TRP A 187 -0.86 10.39 -7.14
C TRP A 187 -1.23 11.64 -7.92
N VAL A 188 -0.88 11.66 -9.21
CA VAL A 188 -1.29 12.70 -10.13
C VAL A 188 -1.64 12.07 -11.47
N THR A 189 -2.71 12.54 -12.08
CA THR A 189 -3.23 12.04 -13.34
C THR A 189 -3.69 13.20 -14.22
N SER A 190 -4.02 12.91 -15.47
CA SER A 190 -4.68 13.85 -16.37
C SER A 190 -6.17 13.51 -16.47
N PRO A 191 -7.05 14.51 -16.64
CA PRO A 191 -8.47 14.25 -16.80
C PRO A 191 -8.73 13.53 -18.13
N THR A 192 -9.73 12.66 -18.14
CA THR A 192 -10.17 11.94 -19.33
C THR A 192 -11.34 12.67 -19.99
N ALA A 193 -11.43 12.63 -21.33
CA ALA A 193 -12.56 13.24 -22.04
C ALA A 193 -13.85 12.41 -21.89
N THR A 194 -13.71 11.11 -21.63
CA THR A 194 -14.79 10.15 -21.40
C THR A 194 -14.36 9.17 -20.31
N PRO A 195 -15.14 8.99 -19.23
CA PRO A 195 -14.83 7.98 -18.22
C PRO A 195 -14.81 6.58 -18.83
N ALA A 196 -13.84 5.75 -18.46
CA ALA A 196 -13.72 4.37 -18.96
C ALA A 196 -14.73 3.38 -18.33
N GLY A 197 -15.78 3.88 -17.65
CA GLY A 197 -16.76 3.09 -16.90
C GLY A 197 -16.26 2.58 -15.54
N PHE A 198 -15.03 2.93 -15.16
CA PHE A 198 -14.37 2.60 -13.91
C PHE A 198 -13.28 3.62 -13.66
N GLY A 199 -12.92 3.83 -12.40
CA GLY A 199 -11.73 4.60 -12.07
C GLY A 199 -12.02 5.99 -11.55
N ASP A 200 -13.26 6.48 -11.54
CA ASP A 200 -13.62 7.85 -11.13
C ASP A 200 -14.73 7.78 -10.06
N LEU A 201 -14.36 7.99 -8.79
CA LEU A 201 -15.26 7.83 -7.63
C LEU A 201 -16.04 9.12 -7.31
N ASP A 202 -15.65 10.28 -7.84
CA ASP A 202 -16.32 11.56 -7.59
C ASP A 202 -16.79 12.32 -8.84
N HIS A 203 -16.68 11.69 -10.01
CA HIS A 203 -17.09 12.24 -11.30
C HIS A 203 -16.34 13.52 -11.70
N ASP A 204 -15.08 13.67 -11.26
CA ASP A 204 -14.22 14.79 -11.65
C ASP A 204 -13.42 14.54 -12.94
N LEU A 205 -13.59 13.36 -13.56
CA LEU A 205 -12.90 12.86 -14.75
C LEU A 205 -11.42 12.54 -14.56
N PHE A 206 -10.89 12.71 -13.36
CA PHE A 206 -9.57 12.24 -12.97
C PHE A 206 -9.71 10.83 -12.39
N PRO A 207 -8.86 9.89 -12.83
CA PRO A 207 -8.81 8.60 -12.17
C PRO A 207 -8.40 8.70 -10.70
N ASP A 208 -9.27 8.13 -9.89
CA ASP A 208 -9.09 7.86 -8.49
C ASP A 208 -8.30 6.58 -8.22
N ILE A 209 -7.64 6.55 -7.06
CA ILE A 209 -7.12 5.31 -6.46
C ILE A 209 -7.53 5.26 -5.00
N LEU A 210 -7.86 4.07 -4.51
CA LEU A 210 -7.99 3.83 -3.08
C LEU A 210 -6.70 3.24 -2.54
N ALA A 211 -6.15 3.82 -1.48
CA ALA A 211 -4.97 3.30 -0.78
C ALA A 211 -5.24 3.12 0.70
N ARG A 212 -4.89 1.96 1.26
CA ARG A 212 -5.00 1.69 2.69
C ARG A 212 -3.61 1.77 3.31
N ASP A 213 -3.46 2.56 4.35
CA ASP A 213 -2.20 2.60 5.09
C ASP A 213 -2.10 1.46 6.12
N THR A 214 -0.92 1.29 6.73
CA THR A 214 -0.69 0.24 7.72
C THR A 214 -1.49 0.43 9.02
N ALA A 215 -1.89 1.66 9.33
CA ALA A 215 -2.80 1.97 10.45
C ALA A 215 -4.28 1.63 10.14
N GLY A 216 -4.59 1.22 8.91
CA GLY A 216 -5.95 0.85 8.50
C GLY A 216 -6.86 2.04 8.21
N ARG A 217 -6.29 3.21 7.89
CA ARG A 217 -7.03 4.29 7.24
C ARG A 217 -7.13 4.02 5.74
N LEU A 218 -8.30 4.22 5.16
CA LEU A 218 -8.51 4.21 3.72
C LEU A 218 -8.52 5.64 3.20
N TRP A 219 -7.70 5.88 2.18
CA TRP A 219 -7.54 7.16 1.52
C TRP A 219 -8.02 7.04 0.09
N ARG A 220 -8.79 8.03 -0.37
CA ARG A 220 -9.03 8.28 -1.79
C ARG A 220 -7.97 9.25 -2.30
N LEU A 221 -7.42 8.95 -3.47
CA LEU A 221 -6.42 9.75 -4.16
C LEU A 221 -7.06 10.26 -5.47
N PRO A 222 -7.53 11.51 -5.54
CA PRO A 222 -8.20 12.08 -6.72
C PRO A 222 -7.27 12.38 -7.90
N GLY A 223 -5.95 12.20 -7.73
CA GLY A 223 -5.00 12.46 -8.81
C GLY A 223 -4.64 13.93 -8.98
N ASP A 224 -4.82 14.72 -7.91
CA ASP A 224 -4.40 16.13 -7.79
C ASP A 224 -3.24 16.33 -6.78
N HIS A 225 -2.53 15.25 -6.41
CA HIS A 225 -1.54 15.14 -5.32
C HIS A 225 -2.10 15.09 -3.89
N SER A 226 -3.40 15.31 -3.70
CA SER A 226 -4.03 15.22 -2.38
C SER A 226 -4.46 13.80 -2.03
N GLY A 227 -4.78 13.62 -0.76
CA GLY A 227 -5.41 12.41 -0.24
C GLY A 227 -6.59 12.82 0.63
N ARG A 228 -7.74 12.18 0.41
CA ARG A 228 -8.98 12.39 1.16
C ARG A 228 -9.23 11.18 2.03
N LEU A 229 -9.36 11.38 3.34
CA LEU A 229 -9.63 10.29 4.26
C LEU A 229 -11.06 9.80 4.04
N VAL A 230 -11.21 8.54 3.64
CA VAL A 230 -12.53 7.87 3.53
C VAL A 230 -12.97 7.37 4.91
N GLY A 231 -12.03 6.81 5.69
CA GLY A 231 -12.32 6.35 7.05
C GLY A 231 -11.20 5.52 7.65
N SER A 232 -11.43 5.00 8.85
CA SER A 232 -10.48 4.14 9.58
C SER A 232 -11.08 2.76 9.89
N GLY A 233 -10.25 1.82 10.36
CA GLY A 233 -10.69 0.46 10.70
C GLY A 233 -10.71 -0.51 9.52
N TRP A 234 -10.18 -0.13 8.37
CA TRP A 234 -10.18 -0.92 7.14
C TRP A 234 -9.24 -2.13 7.19
N ASN A 235 -8.39 -2.25 8.20
CA ASN A 235 -7.62 -3.47 8.51
C ASN A 235 -8.52 -4.64 8.99
N SER A 236 -9.81 -4.39 9.24
CA SER A 236 -10.82 -5.44 9.41
C SER A 236 -11.12 -6.21 8.11
N MET A 237 -10.80 -5.62 6.94
CA MET A 237 -10.97 -6.21 5.61
C MET A 237 -9.70 -6.88 5.13
N ASN A 238 -9.81 -8.09 4.58
CA ASN A 238 -8.67 -8.86 4.07
C ASN A 238 -8.63 -9.00 2.54
N ALA A 239 -9.67 -8.54 1.84
CA ALA A 239 -9.69 -8.41 0.39
C ALA A 239 -10.63 -7.27 0.01
N MET A 240 -10.25 -6.48 -1.00
CA MET A 240 -11.09 -5.43 -1.55
C MET A 240 -10.89 -5.40 -3.06
N THR A 241 -11.92 -4.96 -3.78
CA THR A 241 -11.87 -4.63 -5.19
C THR A 241 -12.89 -3.55 -5.45
N ARG A 242 -12.47 -2.50 -6.13
CA ARG A 242 -13.39 -1.59 -6.80
C ARG A 242 -14.11 -2.36 -7.90
N HIS A 243 -15.39 -2.09 -8.12
CA HIS A 243 -16.24 -2.94 -8.98
C HIS A 243 -16.89 -2.22 -10.17
N GLY A 244 -16.77 -0.89 -10.25
CA GLY A 244 -17.67 -0.10 -11.10
C GLY A 244 -19.07 -0.03 -10.47
N ASP A 245 -20.11 0.17 -11.27
CA ASP A 245 -21.48 0.34 -10.77
C ASP A 245 -22.20 -1.03 -10.60
N LEU A 246 -22.28 -1.52 -9.38
CA LEU A 246 -23.03 -2.73 -9.02
C LEU A 246 -24.47 -2.41 -8.61
N THR A 247 -24.75 -1.20 -8.12
CA THR A 247 -26.09 -0.79 -7.68
C THR A 247 -27.01 -0.28 -8.79
N GLY A 248 -26.45 0.01 -9.97
CA GLY A 248 -27.15 0.63 -11.10
C GLY A 248 -27.38 2.12 -10.94
N ASP A 249 -26.69 2.79 -10.01
CA ASP A 249 -26.87 4.22 -9.72
C ASP A 249 -25.85 5.12 -10.45
N LYS A 250 -25.02 4.52 -11.31
CA LYS A 250 -23.92 5.11 -12.07
C LYS A 250 -22.72 5.54 -11.24
N ASN A 251 -22.68 5.21 -9.96
CA ASN A 251 -21.52 5.46 -9.12
C ASN A 251 -20.67 4.21 -9.00
N GLU A 252 -19.36 4.41 -8.91
CA GLU A 252 -18.46 3.30 -8.68
C GLU A 252 -18.55 2.79 -7.23
N ASP A 253 -18.73 1.48 -7.09
CA ASP A 253 -18.88 0.78 -5.84
C ASP A 253 -17.60 0.04 -5.41
N LEU A 254 -17.48 -0.21 -4.11
CA LEU A 254 -16.43 -1.01 -3.52
C LEU A 254 -17.00 -2.31 -2.93
N LEU A 255 -16.34 -3.42 -3.24
CA LEU A 255 -16.55 -4.68 -2.54
C LEU A 255 -15.40 -4.94 -1.58
N ALA A 256 -15.72 -5.30 -0.34
CA ALA A 256 -14.73 -5.65 0.67
C ALA A 256 -15.16 -6.87 1.46
N ARG A 257 -14.22 -7.80 1.66
CA ARG A 257 -14.43 -9.00 2.46
C ARG A 257 -13.72 -8.85 3.79
N ASP A 258 -14.43 -9.14 4.88
CA ASP A 258 -13.84 -9.20 6.20
C ASP A 258 -13.15 -10.54 6.50
N LYS A 259 -12.47 -10.61 7.65
CA LYS A 259 -11.74 -11.81 8.08
C LYS A 259 -12.65 -13.00 8.41
N ALA A 260 -13.94 -12.77 8.68
CA ALA A 260 -14.92 -13.83 8.91
C ALA A 260 -15.48 -14.41 7.60
N GLY A 261 -15.19 -13.77 6.45
CA GLY A 261 -15.66 -14.21 5.15
C GLY A 261 -17.03 -13.65 4.77
N GLN A 262 -17.49 -12.59 5.43
CA GLN A 262 -18.63 -11.81 4.97
C GLN A 262 -18.14 -10.83 3.90
N LEU A 263 -18.79 -10.87 2.73
CA LEU A 263 -18.62 -9.89 1.67
C LEU A 263 -19.59 -8.73 1.88
N TRP A 264 -19.07 -7.53 1.81
CA TRP A 264 -19.79 -6.27 1.97
C TRP A 264 -19.72 -5.48 0.66
N LEU A 265 -20.85 -4.89 0.28
CA LEU A 265 -20.95 -3.87 -0.75
C LEU A 265 -20.97 -2.50 -0.06
N TYR A 266 -20.12 -1.61 -0.54
CA TYR A 266 -20.04 -0.20 -0.17
C TYR A 266 -20.49 0.61 -1.38
N PRO A 267 -21.77 1.04 -1.41
CA PRO A 267 -22.27 1.82 -2.54
C PRO A 267 -21.51 3.14 -2.65
N GLY A 268 -21.05 3.49 -3.85
CA GLY A 268 -20.44 4.78 -4.13
C GLY A 268 -21.43 5.92 -3.96
N THR A 269 -20.96 7.10 -3.58
CA THR A 269 -21.82 8.30 -3.51
C THR A 269 -21.67 9.21 -4.72
N GLY A 270 -20.75 8.92 -5.64
CA GLY A 270 -20.38 9.82 -6.73
C GLY A 270 -19.70 11.11 -6.24
N HIS A 271 -19.21 11.13 -5.00
CA HIS A 271 -18.51 12.28 -4.40
C HIS A 271 -17.24 11.82 -3.68
N GLY A 272 -16.66 10.70 -4.13
CA GLY A 272 -15.41 10.16 -3.59
C GLY A 272 -15.55 9.40 -2.27
N GLY A 273 -16.78 9.20 -1.80
CA GLY A 273 -17.10 8.47 -0.57
C GLY A 273 -18.00 7.26 -0.83
N PHE A 274 -18.32 6.55 0.26
CA PHE A 274 -19.23 5.41 0.23
C PHE A 274 -20.41 5.62 1.19
N ALA A 275 -21.59 5.20 0.78
CA ALA A 275 -22.78 5.13 1.61
C ALA A 275 -22.68 3.98 2.62
N THR A 276 -23.72 3.83 3.45
CA THR A 276 -23.82 2.72 4.40
C THR A 276 -23.68 1.38 3.69
N ARG A 277 -22.65 0.62 4.08
CA ARG A 277 -22.38 -0.72 3.54
C ARG A 277 -23.55 -1.68 3.78
N ARG A 278 -23.71 -2.65 2.88
CA ARG A 278 -24.73 -3.70 2.97
C ARG A 278 -24.09 -5.08 2.82
N PRO A 279 -24.60 -6.11 3.50
CA PRO A 279 -24.07 -7.46 3.34
C PRO A 279 -24.45 -8.00 1.95
N VAL A 280 -23.47 -8.53 1.22
CA VAL A 280 -23.69 -9.36 0.02
C VAL A 280 -23.96 -10.80 0.45
N GLY A 281 -23.19 -11.32 1.41
CA GLY A 281 -23.38 -12.65 2.01
C GLY A 281 -22.12 -13.19 2.68
N GLY A 282 -22.29 -14.24 3.50
CA GLY A 282 -21.19 -14.99 4.14
C GLY A 282 -20.59 -16.06 3.24
N GLY A 283 -19.55 -16.76 3.73
CA GLY A 283 -18.96 -17.92 3.05
C GLY A 283 -17.83 -17.59 2.07
N TRP A 284 -17.42 -16.32 1.96
CA TRP A 284 -16.40 -15.87 1.01
C TRP A 284 -14.96 -16.19 1.44
N GLN A 285 -14.75 -16.73 2.65
CA GLN A 285 -13.42 -17.18 3.12
C GLN A 285 -12.85 -18.32 2.27
N VAL A 286 -13.69 -19.06 1.54
CA VAL A 286 -13.25 -20.12 0.62
C VAL A 286 -12.71 -19.55 -0.71
N MET A 287 -12.92 -18.27 -0.98
CA MET A 287 -12.39 -17.60 -2.16
C MET A 287 -10.99 -17.06 -1.83
N ARG A 288 -9.93 -17.49 -2.52
CA ARG A 288 -8.59 -16.98 -2.27
C ARG A 288 -8.39 -15.56 -2.83
N GLN A 289 -9.05 -15.25 -3.93
CA GLN A 289 -8.98 -13.97 -4.64
C GLN A 289 -10.37 -13.55 -5.11
N ILE A 290 -10.59 -12.24 -5.12
CA ILE A 290 -11.73 -11.58 -5.76
C ILE A 290 -11.16 -10.51 -6.68
N ALA A 291 -11.75 -10.35 -7.87
CA ALA A 291 -11.37 -9.32 -8.83
C ALA A 291 -12.62 -8.90 -9.59
N ALA A 292 -12.92 -7.61 -9.59
CA ALA A 292 -13.92 -7.09 -10.51
C ALA A 292 -13.32 -7.02 -11.91
N THR A 293 -14.12 -7.33 -12.92
CA THR A 293 -13.70 -7.22 -14.32
C THR A 293 -14.48 -6.21 -15.12
N GLY A 294 -15.62 -5.73 -14.61
CA GLY A 294 -16.63 -5.07 -15.44
C GLY A 294 -17.62 -6.09 -15.99
N ASP A 295 -18.41 -5.71 -16.99
CA ASP A 295 -19.47 -6.53 -17.59
C ASP A 295 -18.93 -7.64 -18.50
N LEU A 296 -18.57 -8.78 -17.91
CA LEU A 296 -18.03 -9.93 -18.63
C LEU A 296 -19.13 -10.72 -19.34
N THR A 297 -20.37 -10.61 -18.89
CA THR A 297 -21.54 -11.29 -19.45
C THR A 297 -22.18 -10.55 -20.63
N GLY A 298 -21.90 -9.26 -20.79
CA GLY A 298 -22.50 -8.40 -21.81
C GLY A 298 -23.95 -7.99 -21.49
N ASP A 299 -24.38 -8.06 -20.22
CA ASP A 299 -25.74 -7.75 -19.80
C ASP A 299 -25.94 -6.32 -19.28
N GLY A 300 -24.89 -5.50 -19.36
CA GLY A 300 -24.83 -4.11 -18.93
C GLY A 300 -24.52 -3.92 -17.45
N ARG A 301 -24.12 -4.98 -16.72
CA ARG A 301 -23.85 -4.92 -15.27
C ARG A 301 -22.45 -5.43 -14.98
N GLY A 302 -21.77 -4.80 -14.02
CA GLY A 302 -20.46 -5.29 -13.58
C GLY A 302 -20.54 -6.71 -13.01
N ASP A 303 -19.55 -7.53 -13.34
CA ASP A 303 -19.41 -8.90 -12.83
C ASP A 303 -18.18 -9.04 -11.92
N LEU A 304 -18.26 -10.01 -11.00
CA LEU A 304 -17.17 -10.36 -10.11
C LEU A 304 -16.60 -11.73 -10.44
N LEU A 305 -15.27 -11.82 -10.50
CA LEU A 305 -14.56 -13.08 -10.50
C LEU A 305 -14.07 -13.41 -9.11
N ALA A 306 -14.22 -14.68 -8.72
CA ALA A 306 -13.62 -15.19 -7.50
C ALA A 306 -13.01 -16.56 -7.72
N ARG A 307 -11.76 -16.72 -7.29
CA ARG A 307 -11.05 -17.99 -7.34
C ARG A 307 -11.14 -18.68 -5.99
N ASP A 308 -11.59 -19.92 -5.95
CA ASP A 308 -11.62 -20.70 -4.72
C ASP A 308 -10.26 -21.35 -4.36
N THR A 309 -10.16 -21.91 -3.15
CA THR A 309 -8.95 -22.59 -2.67
C THR A 309 -8.57 -23.84 -3.46
N ALA A 310 -9.51 -24.43 -4.20
CA ALA A 310 -9.27 -25.56 -5.10
C ALA A 310 -8.80 -25.12 -6.50
N GLY A 311 -8.65 -23.81 -6.73
CA GLY A 311 -8.22 -23.26 -8.01
C GLY A 311 -9.30 -23.26 -9.09
N ARG A 312 -10.58 -23.30 -8.72
CA ARG A 312 -11.68 -23.03 -9.64
C ARG A 312 -11.96 -21.53 -9.68
N LEU A 313 -12.04 -20.97 -10.88
CA LEU A 313 -12.49 -19.60 -11.09
C LEU A 313 -13.99 -19.59 -11.36
N TRP A 314 -14.69 -18.78 -10.57
CA TRP A 314 -16.13 -18.58 -10.66
C TRP A 314 -16.41 -17.15 -11.12
N MET A 315 -17.40 -16.98 -11.98
CA MET A 315 -17.98 -15.69 -12.35
C MET A 315 -19.31 -15.53 -11.61
N TYR A 316 -19.50 -14.37 -10.99
CA TYR A 316 -20.70 -13.97 -10.26
C TYR A 316 -21.37 -12.85 -11.05
N PRO A 317 -22.52 -13.12 -11.71
CA PRO A 317 -23.15 -12.13 -12.56
C PRO A 317 -23.76 -11.02 -11.73
N GLY A 318 -23.51 -9.76 -12.07
CA GLY A 318 -24.11 -8.61 -11.39
C GLY A 318 -25.64 -8.60 -11.53
N ASN A 319 -26.37 -8.19 -10.50
CA ASN A 319 -27.83 -8.10 -10.58
C ASN A 319 -28.45 -6.75 -10.17
N GLY A 320 -27.64 -5.70 -10.01
CA GLY A 320 -28.10 -4.38 -9.57
C GLY A 320 -28.27 -4.24 -8.05
N ARG A 321 -28.03 -5.31 -7.28
CA ARG A 321 -28.14 -5.31 -5.82
C ARG A 321 -27.01 -6.09 -5.14
N ALA A 322 -26.63 -7.20 -5.75
CA ALA A 322 -25.61 -8.15 -5.34
C ALA A 322 -25.23 -8.98 -6.57
N PHE A 323 -25.08 -10.30 -6.40
CA PHE A 323 -24.77 -11.23 -7.48
C PHE A 323 -25.84 -12.29 -7.67
N GLY A 324 -26.01 -12.74 -8.91
CA GLY A 324 -26.81 -13.91 -9.26
C GLY A 324 -26.07 -15.23 -9.01
N SER A 325 -26.63 -16.32 -9.55
CA SER A 325 -26.03 -17.65 -9.45
C SER A 325 -24.67 -17.69 -10.15
N ARG A 326 -23.63 -18.06 -9.40
CA ARG A 326 -22.27 -18.16 -9.95
C ARG A 326 -22.16 -19.20 -11.05
N LYS A 327 -21.31 -18.95 -12.03
CA LYS A 327 -20.98 -19.88 -13.13
C LYS A 327 -19.51 -20.26 -13.04
N LEU A 328 -19.19 -21.53 -13.30
CA LEU A 328 -17.81 -21.99 -13.36
C LEU A 328 -17.17 -21.49 -14.66
N VAL A 329 -16.10 -20.73 -14.55
CA VAL A 329 -15.27 -20.33 -15.71
C VAL A 329 -14.30 -21.47 -16.06
N GLY A 330 -13.68 -22.09 -15.05
CA GLY A 330 -12.80 -23.25 -15.24
C GLY A 330 -11.97 -23.60 -14.00
N GLY A 331 -11.28 -24.74 -14.05
CA GLY A 331 -10.28 -25.16 -13.05
C GLY A 331 -8.85 -24.75 -13.40
N GLY A 332 -7.89 -25.08 -12.53
CA GLY A 332 -6.46 -24.88 -12.80
C GLY A 332 -5.91 -23.48 -12.46
N TRP A 333 -6.72 -22.60 -11.89
CA TRP A 333 -6.35 -21.23 -11.58
C TRP A 333 -5.44 -21.08 -10.36
N GLN A 334 -5.14 -22.16 -9.63
CA GLN A 334 -4.19 -22.16 -8.50
C GLN A 334 -2.77 -21.73 -8.91
N VAL A 335 -2.43 -21.85 -10.21
CA VAL A 335 -1.15 -21.37 -10.75
C VAL A 335 -1.04 -19.85 -10.83
N MET A 336 -2.16 -19.13 -10.67
CA MET A 336 -2.18 -17.66 -10.69
C MET A 336 -2.01 -17.09 -9.28
N ASN A 337 -1.25 -16.02 -9.11
CA ASN A 337 -1.06 -15.35 -7.81
C ASN A 337 -1.54 -13.89 -7.79
N ALA A 338 -1.96 -13.34 -8.94
CA ALA A 338 -2.67 -12.07 -9.05
C ALA A 338 -3.71 -12.14 -10.16
N LEU A 339 -4.86 -11.50 -9.94
CA LEU A 339 -5.95 -11.32 -10.89
C LEU A 339 -6.35 -9.85 -10.85
N THR A 340 -6.43 -9.18 -11.99
CA THR A 340 -6.96 -7.82 -12.07
C THR A 340 -7.77 -7.65 -13.35
N GLY A 341 -8.91 -6.97 -13.26
CA GLY A 341 -9.75 -6.62 -14.39
C GLY A 341 -9.51 -5.16 -14.79
N PRO A 342 -8.67 -4.89 -15.79
CA PRO A 342 -8.34 -3.52 -16.20
C PRO A 342 -9.42 -2.87 -17.08
N GLY A 343 -10.49 -3.59 -17.45
CA GLY A 343 -11.38 -3.19 -18.53
C GLY A 343 -10.90 -3.73 -19.88
N ASP A 344 -11.28 -3.08 -20.97
CA ASP A 344 -10.93 -3.48 -22.33
C ASP A 344 -9.50 -3.06 -22.70
N LEU A 345 -8.60 -4.03 -22.85
CA LEU A 345 -7.23 -3.86 -23.35
C LEU A 345 -7.08 -4.32 -24.81
N THR A 346 -8.06 -5.05 -25.35
CA THR A 346 -8.03 -5.57 -26.72
C THR A 346 -8.69 -4.65 -27.75
N GLY A 347 -9.45 -3.65 -27.31
CA GLY A 347 -10.19 -2.73 -28.15
C GLY A 347 -11.48 -3.30 -28.74
N ASP A 348 -11.99 -4.42 -28.19
CA ASP A 348 -13.21 -5.09 -28.68
C ASP A 348 -14.48 -4.72 -27.91
N ALA A 349 -14.37 -3.72 -27.03
CA ALA A 349 -15.40 -3.22 -26.13
C ALA A 349 -15.87 -4.23 -25.08
N ARG A 350 -15.08 -5.27 -24.78
CA ARG A 350 -15.36 -6.24 -23.73
C ARG A 350 -14.28 -6.15 -22.66
N PRO A 351 -14.65 -6.29 -21.38
CA PRO A 351 -13.66 -6.28 -20.33
C PRO A 351 -12.76 -7.52 -20.38
N ASP A 352 -11.47 -7.30 -20.20
CA ASP A 352 -10.45 -8.33 -20.14
C ASP A 352 -10.02 -8.64 -18.71
N LEU A 353 -9.27 -9.73 -18.55
CA LEU A 353 -8.60 -10.08 -17.30
C LEU A 353 -7.09 -10.19 -17.51
N LEU A 354 -6.32 -9.60 -16.60
CA LEU A 354 -4.92 -9.90 -16.43
C LEU A 354 -4.73 -10.89 -15.29
N ALA A 355 -3.93 -11.92 -15.53
CA ALA A 355 -3.55 -12.87 -14.50
C ALA A 355 -2.05 -13.13 -14.52
N ARG A 356 -1.42 -13.00 -13.37
CA ARG A 356 0.00 -13.33 -13.18
C ARG A 356 0.12 -14.74 -12.62
N ASP A 357 0.96 -15.56 -13.25
CA ASP A 357 1.30 -16.88 -12.73
C ASP A 357 2.41 -16.84 -11.66
N THR A 358 2.57 -17.92 -10.91
CA THR A 358 3.59 -18.04 -9.86
C THR A 358 5.02 -18.02 -10.39
N ALA A 359 5.23 -18.18 -11.70
CA ALA A 359 6.54 -18.04 -12.35
C ALA A 359 6.81 -16.59 -12.81
N GLY A 360 5.88 -15.66 -12.55
CA GLY A 360 6.03 -14.25 -12.91
C GLY A 360 5.70 -13.94 -14.36
N LYS A 361 4.99 -14.82 -15.08
CA LYS A 361 4.44 -14.47 -16.39
C LYS A 361 3.09 -13.80 -16.23
N LEU A 362 2.89 -12.70 -16.94
CA LEU A 362 1.60 -12.03 -17.03
C LEU A 362 0.88 -12.48 -18.30
N TRP A 363 -0.38 -12.84 -18.15
CA TRP A 363 -1.26 -13.30 -19.21
C TRP A 363 -2.46 -12.37 -19.33
N LEU A 364 -2.83 -12.02 -20.55
CA LEU A 364 -4.07 -11.36 -20.90
C LEU A 364 -5.10 -12.43 -21.29
N TYR A 365 -6.29 -12.36 -20.71
CA TYR A 365 -7.44 -13.20 -21.02
C TYR A 365 -8.52 -12.32 -21.64
N PRO A 366 -8.65 -12.33 -22.98
CA PRO A 366 -9.66 -11.53 -23.67
C PRO A 366 -11.07 -11.91 -23.24
N GLY A 367 -11.90 -10.93 -22.88
CA GLY A 367 -13.30 -11.16 -22.55
C GLY A 367 -14.08 -11.69 -23.75
N ASN A 368 -14.94 -12.70 -23.55
CA ASN A 368 -15.78 -13.20 -24.64
C ASN A 368 -17.22 -12.65 -24.63
N GLY A 369 -17.55 -11.73 -23.72
CA GLY A 369 -18.88 -11.11 -23.58
C GLY A 369 -20.00 -12.12 -23.33
N ARG A 370 -19.69 -13.28 -22.75
CA ARG A 370 -20.62 -14.36 -22.38
C ARG A 370 -20.30 -14.93 -21.01
N GLY A 371 -19.55 -14.20 -20.19
CA GLY A 371 -19.16 -14.59 -18.84
C GLY A 371 -17.92 -15.48 -18.76
N ALA A 372 -17.10 -15.53 -19.81
CA ALA A 372 -15.85 -16.29 -19.84
C ALA A 372 -14.80 -15.59 -20.73
N PHE A 373 -13.69 -16.29 -21.02
CA PHE A 373 -12.55 -15.74 -21.74
C PHE A 373 -12.26 -16.49 -23.03
N GLY A 374 -11.68 -15.78 -24.00
CA GLY A 374 -11.07 -16.36 -25.19
C GLY A 374 -9.66 -16.92 -24.92
N THR A 375 -8.93 -17.20 -26.00
CA THR A 375 -7.55 -17.69 -25.92
C THR A 375 -6.65 -16.65 -25.27
N ARG A 376 -6.02 -17.03 -24.15
CA ARG A 376 -5.08 -16.16 -23.43
C ARG A 376 -3.86 -15.81 -24.28
N LYS A 377 -3.31 -14.61 -24.07
CA LYS A 377 -2.10 -14.10 -24.71
C LYS A 377 -1.03 -13.86 -23.64
N LEU A 378 0.22 -14.26 -23.90
CA LEU A 378 1.34 -13.94 -23.02
C LEU A 378 1.69 -12.46 -23.19
N VAL A 379 1.63 -11.70 -22.10
CA VAL A 379 2.10 -10.30 -22.07
C VAL A 379 3.63 -10.28 -21.94
N GLY A 380 4.17 -11.09 -21.03
CA GLY A 380 5.61 -11.23 -20.83
C GLY A 380 5.96 -11.94 -19.52
N GLY A 381 7.26 -12.17 -19.29
CA GLY A 381 7.81 -12.66 -18.02
C GLY A 381 8.33 -11.53 -17.13
N GLY A 382 8.79 -11.85 -15.92
CA GLY A 382 9.43 -10.89 -15.02
C GLY A 382 8.48 -10.11 -14.12
N TRP A 383 7.17 -10.36 -14.17
CA TRP A 383 6.16 -9.61 -13.41
C TRP A 383 6.11 -9.94 -11.92
N GLN A 384 6.94 -10.86 -11.43
CA GLN A 384 7.04 -11.18 -10.00
C GLN A 384 7.63 -10.05 -9.16
N ILE A 385 8.24 -9.03 -9.79
CA ILE A 385 8.72 -7.82 -9.09
C ILE A 385 7.61 -6.80 -8.81
N MET A 386 6.41 -7.02 -9.35
CA MET A 386 5.24 -6.21 -9.00
C MET A 386 4.59 -6.83 -7.77
N ASP A 387 4.25 -6.06 -6.77
CA ASP A 387 3.46 -6.55 -5.64
C ASP A 387 1.97 -6.49 -5.98
N THR A 388 1.51 -5.32 -6.40
CA THR A 388 0.11 -4.97 -6.61
C THR A 388 -0.15 -4.53 -8.05
N PHE A 389 -1.31 -4.88 -8.59
CA PHE A 389 -1.87 -4.33 -9.83
C PHE A 389 -3.09 -3.48 -9.47
N ILE A 390 -3.21 -2.32 -10.09
CA ILE A 390 -4.29 -1.36 -9.86
C ILE A 390 -4.94 -1.08 -11.21
N SER A 391 -6.24 -1.32 -11.30
CA SER A 391 -7.07 -0.87 -12.41
C SER A 391 -7.40 0.59 -12.19
N VAL A 392 -7.25 1.43 -13.21
CA VAL A 392 -7.40 2.89 -13.05
C VAL A 392 -8.15 3.55 -14.21
N GLY A 393 -8.64 2.76 -15.18
CA GLY A 393 -9.06 3.34 -16.45
C GLY A 393 -7.85 3.99 -17.13
N SER A 394 -7.97 5.23 -17.59
CA SER A 394 -6.92 5.95 -18.32
C SER A 394 -6.23 7.00 -17.46
N TYR A 395 -4.98 6.78 -17.03
CA TYR A 395 -4.26 7.74 -16.19
C TYR A 395 -3.58 8.89 -16.95
N ASN A 396 -3.62 8.83 -18.28
CA ASN A 396 -2.93 9.77 -19.15
C ASN A 396 -3.89 10.68 -19.93
N GLY A 397 -5.17 10.69 -19.57
CA GLY A 397 -6.21 11.46 -20.25
C GLY A 397 -6.64 10.91 -21.61
N GLY A 398 -6.11 9.76 -22.03
CA GLY A 398 -6.57 9.03 -23.21
C GLY A 398 -7.90 8.30 -22.98
N THR A 399 -8.31 7.49 -23.96
CA THR A 399 -9.58 6.74 -23.93
C THR A 399 -9.37 5.23 -23.76
N LEU A 400 -8.12 4.77 -23.65
CA LEU A 400 -7.79 3.37 -23.49
C LEU A 400 -7.57 3.04 -22.03
N ASN A 401 -7.90 1.81 -21.64
CA ASN A 401 -7.61 1.33 -20.31
C ASN A 401 -6.11 1.12 -20.11
N ASP A 402 -5.62 1.59 -18.97
CA ASP A 402 -4.26 1.49 -18.51
C ASP A 402 -4.22 0.67 -17.20
N VAL A 403 -3.01 0.27 -16.81
CA VAL A 403 -2.76 -0.42 -15.54
C VAL A 403 -1.63 0.26 -14.81
N LEU A 404 -1.77 0.41 -13.49
CA LEU A 404 -0.66 0.75 -12.63
C LEU A 404 -0.21 -0.47 -11.84
N THR A 405 1.06 -0.48 -11.45
CA THR A 405 1.60 -1.50 -10.55
C THR A 405 2.44 -0.86 -9.47
N ILE A 406 2.46 -1.47 -8.29
CA ILE A 406 3.39 -1.12 -7.21
C ILE A 406 4.47 -2.20 -7.17
N THR A 407 5.74 -1.81 -7.18
CA THR A 407 6.87 -2.75 -7.15
C THR A 407 7.16 -3.27 -5.74
N ASN A 408 7.73 -4.47 -5.65
CA ASN A 408 8.32 -5.02 -4.44
C ASN A 408 9.85 -4.81 -4.39
N GLU A 409 10.50 -5.34 -3.36
CA GLU A 409 11.94 -5.21 -3.10
C GLU A 409 12.82 -5.78 -4.23
N GLY A 410 12.28 -6.64 -5.10
CA GLY A 410 12.97 -7.14 -6.27
C GLY A 410 13.25 -6.09 -7.34
N TYR A 411 12.64 -4.89 -7.25
CA TYR A 411 12.84 -3.80 -8.19
C TYR A 411 14.02 -2.89 -7.79
N MET A 412 14.82 -2.49 -8.79
CA MET A 412 15.93 -1.52 -8.69
C MET A 412 16.84 -1.66 -7.46
N GLY A 413 17.18 -2.90 -7.07
CA GLY A 413 18.22 -3.15 -6.05
C GLY A 413 17.76 -3.06 -4.60
N GLY A 414 16.46 -3.21 -4.31
CA GLY A 414 15.97 -3.42 -2.94
C GLY A 414 14.94 -2.43 -2.43
N SER A 415 14.50 -1.46 -3.24
CA SER A 415 13.55 -0.42 -2.82
C SER A 415 12.14 -0.71 -3.36
N PRO A 416 11.20 -1.20 -2.54
CA PRO A 416 9.81 -1.40 -2.95
C PRO A 416 9.07 -0.06 -3.06
N GLY A 417 7.86 -0.09 -3.62
CA GLY A 417 6.96 1.05 -3.61
C GLY A 417 7.17 2.05 -4.75
N TRP A 418 7.67 1.59 -5.90
CA TRP A 418 7.59 2.38 -7.13
C TRP A 418 6.25 2.14 -7.80
N LEU A 419 5.53 3.21 -8.12
CA LEU A 419 4.35 3.18 -8.96
C LEU A 419 4.78 3.25 -10.42
N LEU A 420 4.53 2.18 -11.16
CA LEU A 420 4.79 2.09 -12.60
C LEU A 420 3.47 2.09 -13.38
N GLY A 421 3.41 2.87 -14.45
CA GLY A 421 2.27 2.96 -15.36
C GLY A 421 2.49 2.19 -16.65
N TYR A 422 1.45 1.48 -17.08
CA TYR A 422 1.42 0.67 -18.29
C TYR A 422 0.26 1.11 -19.17
N ARG A 423 0.58 1.87 -20.21
CA ARG A 423 -0.43 2.41 -21.13
C ARG A 423 -0.97 1.32 -22.05
N GLY A 424 -2.29 1.19 -22.14
CA GLY A 424 -2.95 0.29 -23.08
C GLY A 424 -2.70 0.68 -24.54
N THR A 425 -2.90 -0.27 -25.45
CA THR A 425 -2.75 -0.01 -26.90
C THR A 425 -3.96 -0.39 -27.75
N GLY A 426 -5.05 -0.85 -27.12
CA GLY A 426 -6.26 -1.28 -27.85
C GLY A 426 -5.99 -2.46 -28.79
N GLY A 427 -5.22 -3.45 -28.33
CA GLY A 427 -5.05 -4.74 -29.03
C GLY A 427 -3.84 -4.90 -29.96
N SER A 428 -3.07 -3.85 -30.30
CA SER A 428 -1.86 -4.00 -31.14
C SER A 428 -0.72 -4.72 -30.39
N THR A 429 -0.52 -4.36 -29.13
CA THR A 429 0.12 -5.16 -28.08
C THR A 429 -0.78 -5.12 -26.83
N THR A 430 -0.35 -5.64 -25.68
CA THR A 430 -1.10 -5.39 -24.43
C THR A 430 -0.80 -3.99 -23.90
N PHE A 431 0.49 -3.65 -23.78
CA PHE A 431 0.93 -2.37 -23.23
C PHE A 431 2.05 -1.73 -24.06
N ARG A 432 2.21 -0.41 -23.89
CA ARG A 432 3.44 0.32 -24.20
C ARG A 432 4.52 0.00 -23.15
N ALA A 433 5.73 0.54 -23.37
CA ALA A 433 6.78 0.50 -22.36
C ALA A 433 6.31 1.16 -21.05
N ALA A 434 6.76 0.59 -19.93
CA ALA A 434 6.40 1.08 -18.61
C ALA A 434 7.00 2.46 -18.33
N GLU A 435 6.28 3.28 -17.59
CA GLU A 435 6.70 4.61 -17.15
C GLU A 435 6.78 4.65 -15.62
N SER A 436 7.83 5.27 -15.07
CA SER A 436 7.88 5.54 -13.63
C SER A 436 6.99 6.72 -13.31
N VAL A 437 5.92 6.50 -12.53
CA VAL A 437 4.95 7.53 -12.16
C VAL A 437 5.34 8.18 -10.83
N ASN A 438 5.68 7.38 -9.81
CA ASN A 438 6.08 7.89 -8.49
C ASN A 438 6.94 6.86 -7.72
N GLY A 439 7.74 7.31 -6.75
CA GLY A 439 8.62 6.47 -5.92
C GLY A 439 8.21 6.36 -4.44
N ASN A 440 7.04 6.88 -4.05
CA ASN A 440 6.61 6.93 -2.65
C ASN A 440 5.49 5.95 -2.29
N TRP A 441 5.27 4.89 -3.05
CA TRP A 441 4.17 3.94 -2.85
C TRP A 441 4.53 2.76 -1.93
N TYR A 442 5.36 3.01 -0.92
CA TYR A 442 5.73 2.04 0.14
C TYR A 442 4.98 2.31 1.46
N GLY A 443 5.05 1.36 2.39
CA GLY A 443 4.42 1.49 3.71
C GLY A 443 2.89 1.49 3.65
N LEU A 444 2.31 0.79 2.66
CA LEU A 444 0.87 0.65 2.47
C LEU A 444 0.43 -0.77 2.80
N ASN A 445 -0.83 -0.92 3.17
CA ASN A 445 -1.52 -2.19 3.34
C ASN A 445 -2.55 -2.40 2.22
N GLY A 446 -2.14 -2.13 0.98
CA GLY A 446 -2.89 -2.35 -0.26
C GLY A 446 -3.37 -1.07 -0.97
N ALA A 447 -3.60 -1.20 -2.28
CA ALA A 447 -4.15 -0.18 -3.15
C ALA A 447 -5.07 -0.83 -4.20
N TRP A 448 -6.12 -0.11 -4.64
CA TRP A 448 -7.20 -0.64 -5.49
C TRP A 448 -7.75 0.39 -6.46
#